data_AF-A0A5C9CY05-F1
#
_entry.id   AF-A0A5C9CY05-F1
#
_cell.length_a   1.000
_cell.length_b   1.000
_cell.length_c   1.000
_cell.angle_alpha   90.00
_cell.angle_beta   90.00
_cell.angle_gamma   90.00
#
_symmetry.space_group_name_H-M   'P 1'
#
loop_
_entity.id
_entity.type
_entity.pdbx_description
1 polymer ?
#
loop_
_entity_poly.entity_id
_entity_poly.type
_entity_poly.pdbx_seq_one_letter_code
_entity_poly.pdbx_strand_id
1 'polypeptide(L)'
;MTARDIEAALLTRCTAIATQAGLTAQDQREANVFQTAAMVVRSQFPRESTSLMQASEQYFALHPKERLAPVDVVRHGWITSLPRLRDMLTRQFHRH
;
A
#
# COMPACT_ATOMS: atom_id res chain seq x y z
N MET A 1 -15.80 -8.85 -9.73
CA MET A 1 -15.04 -8.06 -8.75
C MET A 1 -15.01 -6.63 -9.23
N THR A 2 -15.57 -5.70 -8.46
CA THR A 2 -15.62 -4.27 -8.79
C THR A 2 -14.31 -3.56 -8.39
N ALA A 3 -14.08 -2.35 -8.89
CA ALA A 3 -12.94 -1.54 -8.44
C ALA A 3 -12.95 -1.30 -6.92
N ARG A 4 -14.13 -1.26 -6.29
CA ARG A 4 -14.28 -1.15 -4.83
C ARG A 4 -13.83 -2.41 -4.11
N ASP A 5 -14.09 -3.59 -4.66
CA ASP A 5 -13.65 -4.86 -4.07
C ASP A 5 -12.12 -5.00 -4.14
N ILE A 6 -11.51 -4.55 -5.25
CA ILE A 6 -10.05 -4.49 -5.40
C ILE A 6 -9.43 -3.53 -4.38
N GLU A 7 -9.97 -2.31 -4.27
CA GLU A 7 -9.49 -1.30 -3.31
C GLU A 7 -9.61 -1.81 -1.87
N ALA A 8 -10.74 -2.46 -1.52
CA ALA A 8 -10.95 -3.03 -0.20
C ALA A 8 -9.93 -4.15 0.11
N ALA A 9 -9.69 -5.06 -0.83
CA ALA A 9 -8.70 -6.13 -0.66
C ALA A 9 -7.30 -5.56 -0.45
N LEU A 10 -6.90 -4.55 -1.23
CA LEU A 10 -5.60 -3.88 -1.09
C LEU A 10 -5.46 -3.17 0.26
N LEU A 11 -6.53 -2.52 0.75
CA LEU A 11 -6.52 -1.91 2.07
C LEU A 11 -6.33 -2.94 3.18
N THR A 12 -7.03 -4.07 3.12
CA THR A 12 -6.84 -5.17 4.09
C THR A 12 -5.40 -5.67 4.05
N ARG A 13 -4.79 -5.81 2.87
CA ARG A 13 -3.39 -6.21 2.72
C ARG A 13 -2.43 -5.17 3.30
N CYS A 14 -2.64 -3.88 3.05
CA CYS A 14 -1.84 -2.81 3.68
C CYS A 14 -1.88 -2.92 5.21
N THR A 15 -3.06 -3.17 5.79
CA THR A 15 -3.21 -3.32 7.23
C THR A 15 -2.52 -4.57 7.77
N ALA A 16 -2.59 -5.70 7.05
CA ALA A 16 -1.85 -6.91 7.40
C ALA A 16 -0.33 -6.68 7.39
N ILE A 17 0.23 -6.06 6.34
CA ILE A 17 1.67 -5.72 6.28
C ILE A 17 2.08 -4.78 7.42
N ALA A 18 1.25 -3.78 7.71
CA ALA A 18 1.56 -2.80 8.74
C ALA A 18 1.61 -3.41 10.15
N THR A 19 0.84 -4.47 10.40
CA THR A 19 0.66 -5.08 11.73
C THR A 19 1.45 -6.37 11.91
N GLN A 20 1.73 -7.12 10.84
CA GLN A 20 2.38 -8.43 10.89
C GLN A 20 3.79 -8.36 10.32
N ALA A 21 4.78 -8.70 11.14
CA ALA A 21 6.17 -8.76 10.71
C ALA A 21 6.41 -9.89 9.70
N GLY A 22 7.24 -9.62 8.69
CA GLY A 22 7.74 -10.63 7.74
C GLY A 22 6.83 -10.89 6.52
N LEU A 23 5.69 -10.20 6.40
CA LEU A 23 4.92 -10.22 5.16
C LEU A 23 5.54 -9.28 4.11
N THR A 24 5.47 -9.70 2.85
CA THR A 24 5.94 -8.92 1.70
C THR A 24 4.85 -8.80 0.63
N ALA A 25 5.06 -7.94 -0.36
CA ALA A 25 4.15 -7.82 -1.50
C ALA A 25 4.20 -9.08 -2.36
N GLN A 26 3.02 -9.54 -2.80
CA GLN A 26 2.89 -10.76 -3.61
C GLN A 26 2.97 -10.50 -5.11
N ASP A 27 2.60 -9.29 -5.54
CA ASP A 27 2.55 -8.89 -6.93
C ASP A 27 2.94 -7.42 -7.10
N GLN A 28 3.13 -7.01 -8.36
CA GLN A 28 3.43 -5.64 -8.76
C GLN A 28 2.46 -4.63 -8.13
N ARG A 29 1.17 -4.95 -8.13
CA ARG A 29 0.12 -4.04 -7.70
C ARG A 29 0.22 -3.80 -6.20
N GLU A 30 0.37 -4.84 -5.39
CA GLU A 30 0.59 -4.73 -3.95
C GLU A 30 1.83 -3.90 -3.65
N ALA A 31 2.97 -4.19 -4.29
CA ALA A 31 4.22 -3.48 -4.02
C ALA A 31 4.10 -1.98 -4.26
N ASN A 32 3.50 -1.59 -5.40
CA ASN A 32 3.29 -0.19 -5.75
C ASN A 32 2.27 0.51 -4.85
N VAL A 33 1.20 -0.20 -4.47
CA VAL A 33 0.19 0.34 -3.54
C VAL A 33 0.78 0.49 -2.14
N PHE A 34 1.60 -0.45 -1.66
CA PHE A 34 2.26 -0.36 -0.36
C PHE A 34 3.25 0.80 -0.30
N GLN A 35 4.06 0.98 -1.34
CA GLN A 35 4.95 2.14 -1.44
C GLN A 35 4.17 3.46 -1.41
N THR A 36 3.09 3.55 -2.19
CA THR A 36 2.24 4.74 -2.25
C THR A 36 1.55 5.00 -0.90
N ALA A 37 1.02 3.95 -0.28
CA ALA A 37 0.42 3.98 1.05
C ALA A 37 1.42 4.47 2.10
N ALA A 38 2.64 3.93 2.09
CA ALA A 38 3.72 4.32 2.99
C ALA A 38 4.02 5.82 2.88
N MET A 39 4.09 6.36 1.67
CA MET A 39 4.34 7.79 1.45
C MET A 39 3.23 8.68 2.02
N VAL A 40 1.96 8.31 1.84
CA VAL A 40 0.83 9.16 2.26
C VAL A 40 0.54 9.10 3.77
N VAL A 41 0.88 7.99 4.44
CA VAL A 41 0.64 7.81 5.89
C VAL A 41 1.85 8.14 6.76
N ARG A 42 3.04 8.35 6.16
CA ARG A 42 4.33 8.55 6.86
C ARG A 42 4.30 9.55 8.00
N SER A 43 3.59 10.67 7.85
CA SER A 43 3.57 11.73 8.86
C SER A 43 2.77 11.36 10.12
N GLN A 44 1.73 10.54 9.97
CA GLN A 44 0.83 10.16 11.07
C GLN A 44 1.17 8.77 11.64
N PHE A 45 1.69 7.87 10.80
CA PHE A 45 1.91 6.45 11.10
C PHE A 45 3.31 6.01 10.66
N PRO A 46 4.37 6.49 11.32
CA PRO A 46 5.74 6.24 10.87
C PRO A 46 6.16 4.76 10.94
N ARG A 47 5.59 3.98 11.87
CA ARG A 47 5.90 2.56 12.02
C ARG A 47 5.28 1.74 10.88
N GLU A 48 4.00 1.94 10.63
CA GLU A 48 3.22 1.31 9.56
C GLU A 48 3.77 1.70 8.19
N SER A 49 4.12 2.98 8.02
CA SER A 49 4.81 3.47 6.82
C SER A 49 6.13 2.74 6.57
N THR A 50 6.91 2.49 7.63
CA THR A 50 8.18 1.75 7.51
C THR A 50 7.94 0.31 7.09
N SER A 51 6.98 -0.40 7.71
CA SER A 51 6.63 -1.77 7.34
C SER A 51 6.15 -1.88 5.89
N LEU A 52 5.26 -0.98 5.46
CA LEU A 52 4.77 -0.93 4.08
C LEU A 52 5.89 -0.65 3.09
N MET A 53 6.78 0.29 3.41
CA MET A 53 7.93 0.60 2.55
C MET A 53 8.86 -0.60 2.43
N GLN A 54 9.21 -1.24 3.55
CA GLN A 54 10.08 -2.42 3.55
C GLN A 54 9.49 -3.57 2.73
N ALA A 55 8.20 -3.87 2.88
CA ALA A 55 7.52 -4.89 2.09
C ALA A 55 7.57 -4.57 0.58
N SER A 56 7.40 -3.29 0.20
CA SER A 56 7.51 -2.87 -1.20
C SER A 56 8.94 -2.99 -1.75
N GLU A 57 9.95 -2.55 -0.99
CA GLU A 57 11.34 -2.57 -1.42
C GLU A 57 11.89 -4.01 -1.51
N GLN A 58 11.44 -4.92 -0.63
CA GLN A 58 11.77 -6.35 -0.75
C GLN A 58 11.30 -6.95 -2.08
N TYR A 59 10.08 -6.60 -2.50
CA TYR A 59 9.57 -7.04 -3.79
C TYR A 59 10.34 -6.41 -4.96
N PHE A 60 10.57 -5.10 -4.93
CA PHE A 60 11.29 -4.40 -6.00
C PHE A 60 12.77 -4.76 -6.08
N ALA A 61 13.39 -5.27 -5.01
CA ALA A 61 14.75 -5.82 -5.08
C ALA A 61 14.82 -7.02 -6.06
N LEU A 62 13.74 -7.81 -6.16
CA LEU A 62 13.62 -8.92 -7.10
C LEU A 62 13.02 -8.47 -8.44
N HIS A 63 12.16 -7.45 -8.43
CA HIS A 63 11.38 -6.96 -9.57
C HIS A 63 11.56 -5.44 -9.83
N PRO A 64 12.78 -4.95 -10.10
CA PRO A 64 13.05 -3.51 -10.11
C PRO A 64 12.31 -2.74 -11.22
N LYS A 65 11.99 -3.40 -12.33
CA LYS A 65 11.29 -2.80 -13.48
C LYS A 65 9.79 -2.61 -13.26
N GLU A 66 9.24 -3.19 -12.19
CA GLU A 66 7.81 -3.17 -11.91
C GLU A 66 7.39 -2.00 -11.02
N ARG A 67 8.36 -1.20 -10.54
CA ARG A 67 8.13 0.01 -9.75
C ARG A 67 7.54 1.12 -10.63
N LEU A 68 6.46 1.72 -10.17
CA LEU A 68 5.70 2.77 -10.84
C LEU A 68 5.77 4.07 -10.06
N ALA A 69 5.52 5.19 -10.74
CA ALA A 69 5.26 6.44 -10.05
C ALA A 69 3.89 6.39 -9.35
N PRO A 70 3.70 7.05 -8.20
CA PRO A 70 2.42 7.06 -7.48
C PRO A 70 1.21 7.50 -8.33
N VAL A 71 1.43 8.38 -9.32
CA VAL A 71 0.38 8.81 -10.25
C VAL A 71 -0.12 7.67 -11.13
N ASP A 72 0.75 6.73 -11.50
CA ASP A 72 0.39 5.61 -12.37
C ASP A 72 -0.40 4.54 -11.60
N VAL A 73 -0.17 4.40 -10.29
CA VAL A 73 -0.97 3.53 -9.40
C VAL A 73 -2.45 3.92 -9.40
N VAL A 74 -2.74 5.23 -9.43
CA VAL A 74 -4.12 5.75 -9.55
C VAL A 74 -4.66 5.52 -10.95
N ARG A 75 -3.85 5.75 -11.99
CA ARG A 75 -4.25 5.55 -13.41
C ARG A 75 -4.59 4.10 -13.73
N HIS A 76 -3.90 3.14 -13.11
CA HIS A 76 -4.22 1.72 -13.22
C HIS A 76 -5.51 1.31 -12.49
N GLY A 77 -6.13 2.23 -11.72
CA GLY A 77 -7.39 1.97 -11.01
C GLY A 77 -7.24 1.05 -9.79
N TRP A 78 -6.02 0.84 -9.29
CA TRP A 78 -5.77 0.03 -8.09
C TRP A 78 -6.20 0.75 -6.81
N ILE A 79 -6.14 2.09 -6.84
CA ILE A 79 -6.68 2.98 -5.82
C ILE A 79 -7.46 4.09 -6.51
N THR A 80 -8.51 4.60 -5.86
CA THR A 80 -9.32 5.67 -6.45
C THR A 80 -8.60 7.01 -6.45
N SER A 81 -7.91 7.35 -5.35
CA SER A 81 -7.12 8.57 -5.20
C SER A 81 -6.22 8.52 -3.97
N LEU A 82 -5.15 9.32 -3.94
CA LEU A 82 -4.24 9.40 -2.80
C LEU A 82 -4.91 9.90 -1.50
N PRO A 83 -5.75 10.97 -1.51
CA PRO A 83 -6.43 11.42 -0.30
C PRO A 83 -7.36 10.35 0.28
N ARG A 84 -8.13 9.67 -0.57
CA ARG A 84 -9.04 8.60 -0.13
C ARG A 84 -8.27 7.42 0.46
N LEU A 85 -7.18 7.00 -0.19
CA LEU A 85 -6.31 5.93 0.32
C LEU A 85 -5.81 6.27 1.73
N ARG A 86 -5.27 7.48 1.92
CA ARG A 86 -4.83 7.95 3.24
C ARG A 86 -5.97 7.90 4.25
N ASP A 87 -7.13 8.47 3.95
CA ASP A 87 -8.24 8.56 4.89
C ASP A 87 -8.77 7.16 5.29
N MET A 88 -8.80 6.21 4.34
CA MET A 88 -9.18 4.82 4.62
C MET A 88 -8.14 4.09 5.47
N LEU A 89 -6.85 4.23 5.16
CA LEU A 89 -5.77 3.64 5.97
C LEU A 89 -5.71 4.23 7.38
N THR A 90 -5.87 5.55 7.52
CA THR A 90 -5.96 6.21 8.82
C THR A 90 -7.07 5.58 9.66
N ARG A 91 -8.26 5.33 9.09
CA ARG A 91 -9.35 4.65 9.81
C ARG A 91 -9.01 3.22 10.21
N GLN A 92 -8.28 2.48 9.37
CA GLN A 92 -7.89 1.10 9.69
C GLN A 92 -6.81 1.07 10.78
N PHE A 93 -5.77 1.89 10.67
CA PHE A 93 -4.68 1.91 11.65
C PHE A 93 -5.12 2.38 13.04
N HIS A 94 -6.12 3.26 13.15
CA HIS A 94 -6.69 3.61 14.46
C HIS A 94 -7.55 2.50 15.09
N ARG A 95 -7.99 1.49 14.34
CA ARG A 95 -8.81 0.39 14.84
C ARG A 95 -7.99 -0.81 15.32
N HIS A 96 -6.69 -0.83 15.03
CA HIS A 96 -5.74 -1.84 15.48
C HIS A 96 -4.96 -1.34 16.69
#